data_AF-S6D9L5-F1
#
_entry.id   AF-S6D9L5-F1
#
_cell.length_a   1.000
_cell.length_b   1.000
_cell.length_c   1.000
_cell.angle_alpha   90.00
_cell.angle_beta   90.00
_cell.angle_gamma   90.00
#
_symmetry.space_group_name_H-M   'P 1'
#
loop_
_entity.id
_entity.type
_entity.pdbx_description
1 polymer ?
#
loop_
_entity_poly.entity_id
_entity_poly.type
_entity_poly.pdbx_seq_one_letter_code
_entity_poly.pdbx_strand_id
1 'polypeptide(L)'
;MGENGAANGQHFVESTDYEGNVFQYICRVGDVGELLQALESMRWTDVLHQYDFCGRQVTHAVAEDDQANAKSKIEILWNMGADINAKELIMGNTLLHIAVITRNYLLAEWICRTPGADLGAVNSLQDTAYQVAYRISDLGMMEVLRTNGAVCDDPSDELDTSSESLELTPR
;
A
#
# COMPACT_ATOMS: atom_id res chain seq x y z
N MET A 1 -42.09 28.04 25.81
CA MET A 1 -40.72 28.00 26.35
C MET A 1 -40.27 26.55 26.20
N GLY A 2 -39.41 26.17 25.26
CA GLY A 2 -37.98 26.53 25.15
C GLY A 2 -37.18 25.47 25.94
N GLU A 3 -36.15 24.79 25.46
CA GLU A 3 -35.38 24.76 24.22
C GLU A 3 -34.72 23.36 24.10
N ASN A 4 -34.27 23.02 22.87
CA ASN A 4 -33.09 22.24 22.44
C ASN A 4 -32.26 21.51 23.53
N GLY A 5 -31.76 20.29 23.37
CA GLY A 5 -31.33 19.58 22.17
C GLY A 5 -30.08 18.77 22.54
N ALA A 6 -29.91 17.59 21.96
CA ALA A 6 -28.61 16.98 21.64
C ALA A 6 -28.88 15.64 20.95
N ALA A 7 -28.78 15.65 19.63
CA ALA A 7 -28.65 14.45 18.82
C ALA A 7 -27.30 13.80 19.15
N ASN A 8 -27.30 12.71 19.90
CA ASN A 8 -26.18 11.78 19.90
C ASN A 8 -26.45 10.73 18.82
N GLY A 9 -26.19 11.12 17.57
CA GLY A 9 -26.07 10.22 16.43
C GLY A 9 -24.81 9.37 16.55
N GLN A 10 -24.74 8.53 17.57
CA GLN A 10 -23.79 7.42 17.61
C GLN A 10 -24.27 6.40 16.57
N HIS A 11 -23.81 6.58 15.32
CA HIS A 11 -23.76 5.46 14.39
C HIS A 11 -22.80 4.45 15.01
N PHE A 12 -23.39 3.43 15.62
CA PHE A 12 -22.69 2.26 16.11
C PHE A 12 -21.90 1.69 14.92
N VAL A 13 -20.58 1.85 14.96
CA VAL A 13 -19.69 1.05 14.12
C VAL A 13 -19.79 -0.35 14.73
N GLU A 14 -20.66 -1.19 14.15
CA GLU A 14 -20.71 -2.59 14.55
C GLU A 14 -19.30 -3.17 14.36
N SER A 15 -18.78 -3.77 15.43
CA SER A 15 -17.53 -4.51 15.38
C SER A 15 -17.77 -5.74 14.53
N THR A 16 -17.43 -5.66 13.24
CA THR A 16 -17.34 -6.86 12.41
C THR A 16 -16.09 -7.59 12.81
N ASP A 17 -16.27 -8.83 13.20
CA ASP A 17 -15.23 -9.69 13.73
C ASP A 17 -14.06 -9.79 12.72
N TYR A 18 -12.87 -9.44 13.21
CA TYR A 18 -11.55 -9.59 12.60
C TYR A 18 -11.13 -8.54 11.55
N GLU A 19 -9.93 -7.99 11.81
CA GLU A 19 -9.07 -7.18 10.93
C GLU A 19 -9.29 -5.66 10.91
N GLY A 20 -10.52 -5.12 10.85
CA GLY A 20 -10.68 -3.67 10.69
C GLY A 20 -12.08 -3.10 10.99
N ASN A 21 -12.30 -1.82 10.67
CA ASN A 21 -13.64 -1.22 10.74
C ASN A 21 -14.50 -1.63 9.53
N VAL A 22 -15.82 -1.42 9.61
CA VAL A 22 -16.78 -1.82 8.55
C VAL A 22 -16.39 -1.29 7.16
N PHE A 23 -15.87 -0.07 7.09
CA PHE A 23 -15.42 0.50 5.82
C PHE A 23 -14.23 -0.27 5.23
N GLN A 24 -13.25 -0.63 6.05
CA GLN A 24 -12.11 -1.47 5.62
C GLN A 24 -12.57 -2.86 5.18
N TYR A 25 -13.53 -3.46 5.87
CA TYR A 25 -14.12 -4.74 5.47
C TYR A 25 -14.78 -4.66 4.08
N ILE A 26 -15.60 -3.65 3.83
CA ILE A 26 -16.25 -3.44 2.52
C ILE A 26 -15.19 -3.22 1.43
N CYS A 27 -14.15 -2.42 1.71
CA CYS A 27 -13.05 -2.23 0.77
C CYS A 27 -12.36 -3.56 0.44
N ARG A 28 -12.19 -4.44 1.41
CA ARG A 28 -11.49 -5.72 1.26
C ARG A 28 -12.33 -6.79 0.53
N VAL A 29 -13.61 -6.92 0.89
CA VAL A 29 -14.44 -8.07 0.50
C VAL A 29 -15.54 -7.70 -0.49
N GLY A 30 -16.12 -6.50 -0.36
CA GLY A 30 -17.24 -6.08 -1.20
C GLY A 30 -16.83 -5.81 -2.64
N ASP A 31 -17.77 -5.59 -3.56
CA ASP A 31 -17.41 -5.16 -4.92
C ASP A 31 -17.21 -3.64 -5.02
N VAL A 32 -16.93 -3.13 -6.21
CA VAL A 32 -16.77 -1.68 -6.45
C VAL A 32 -18.08 -0.92 -6.18
N GLY A 33 -19.24 -1.52 -6.45
CA GLY A 33 -20.54 -0.92 -6.21
C GLY A 33 -20.86 -0.80 -4.72
N GLU A 34 -20.57 -1.84 -3.94
CA GLU A 34 -20.70 -1.82 -2.48
C GLU A 34 -19.76 -0.79 -1.84
N LEU A 35 -18.52 -0.67 -2.33
CA LEU A 35 -17.62 0.40 -1.91
C LEU A 35 -18.25 1.77 -2.17
N LEU A 36 -18.72 2.05 -3.40
CA LEU A 36 -19.35 3.33 -3.73
C LEU A 36 -20.56 3.64 -2.85
N GLN A 37 -21.39 2.64 -2.54
CA GLN A 37 -22.53 2.80 -1.64
C GLN A 37 -22.09 3.11 -0.19
N ALA A 38 -21.00 2.50 0.28
CA ALA A 38 -20.44 2.79 1.61
C ALA A 38 -19.94 4.24 1.72
N LEU A 39 -19.44 4.82 0.62
CA LEU A 39 -18.98 6.21 0.58
C LEU A 39 -20.09 7.24 0.84
N GLU A 40 -21.33 6.92 0.48
CA GLU A 40 -22.48 7.81 0.67
C GLU A 40 -22.96 7.86 2.13
N SER A 41 -22.63 6.82 2.91
CA SER A 41 -23.24 6.58 4.23
C SER A 41 -22.29 6.74 5.41
N MET A 42 -20.97 6.84 5.19
CA MET A 42 -19.97 6.85 6.26
C MET A 42 -18.99 8.03 6.18
N ARG A 43 -18.52 8.50 7.35
CA ARG A 43 -17.36 9.41 7.41
C ARG A 43 -16.08 8.60 7.26
N TRP A 44 -15.55 8.57 6.04
CA TRP A 44 -14.39 7.76 5.67
C TRP A 44 -13.02 8.46 5.88
N THR A 45 -13.01 9.79 6.04
CA THR A 45 -11.75 10.58 6.14
C THR A 45 -10.86 10.11 7.28
N ASP A 46 -11.47 9.68 8.38
CA ASP A 46 -10.73 9.32 9.58
C ASP A 46 -10.15 7.91 9.50
N VAL A 47 -10.62 7.07 8.55
CA VAL A 47 -10.27 5.64 8.46
C VAL A 47 -9.30 5.28 7.33
N LEU A 48 -9.08 6.18 6.36
CA LEU A 48 -8.18 5.93 5.23
C LEU A 48 -6.74 5.66 5.68
N HIS A 49 -6.27 6.38 6.70
CA HIS A 49 -4.91 6.29 7.21
C HIS A 49 -4.78 5.42 8.46
N GLN A 50 -5.89 4.83 8.93
CA GLN A 50 -5.86 3.92 10.07
C GLN A 50 -5.24 2.59 9.66
N TYR A 51 -4.44 2.04 10.57
CA TYR A 51 -3.91 0.69 10.45
C TYR A 51 -4.89 -0.32 11.04
N ASP A 52 -5.09 -1.40 10.31
CA ASP A 52 -5.82 -2.60 10.71
C ASP A 52 -5.00 -3.39 11.77
N PHE A 53 -5.53 -4.48 12.32
CA PHE A 53 -4.79 -5.28 13.33
C PHE A 53 -3.53 -5.98 12.78
N CYS A 54 -3.42 -6.10 11.45
CA CYS A 54 -2.26 -6.61 10.74
C CYS A 54 -1.25 -5.50 10.41
N GLY A 55 -1.49 -4.26 10.84
CA GLY A 55 -0.60 -3.13 10.56
C GLY A 55 -0.70 -2.60 9.14
N ARG A 56 -1.84 -2.80 8.46
CA ARG A 56 -2.08 -2.37 7.07
C ARG A 56 -3.07 -1.21 7.03
N GLN A 57 -2.82 -0.20 6.19
CA GLN A 57 -3.89 0.73 5.80
C GLN A 57 -4.82 0.09 4.77
N VAL A 58 -5.98 0.69 4.53
CA VAL A 58 -7.01 0.14 3.63
C VAL A 58 -6.48 -0.15 2.22
N THR A 59 -5.58 0.68 1.69
CA THR A 59 -4.95 0.47 0.37
C THR A 59 -4.13 -0.81 0.32
N HIS A 60 -3.37 -1.11 1.37
CA HIS A 60 -2.57 -2.33 1.48
C HIS A 60 -3.46 -3.57 1.55
N ALA A 61 -4.49 -3.55 2.41
CA ALA A 61 -5.42 -4.67 2.54
C ALA A 61 -6.16 -4.95 1.22
N VAL A 62 -6.63 -3.91 0.53
CA VAL A 62 -7.26 -4.06 -0.80
C VAL A 62 -6.30 -4.67 -1.82
N ALA A 63 -5.04 -4.21 -1.86
CA ALA A 63 -4.03 -4.74 -2.78
C ALA A 63 -3.65 -6.18 -2.50
N GLU A 64 -3.79 -6.66 -1.26
CA GLU A 64 -3.48 -8.03 -0.86
C GLU A 64 -4.67 -8.97 -1.09
N ASP A 65 -5.88 -8.55 -0.70
CA ASP A 65 -7.04 -9.43 -0.57
C ASP A 65 -7.99 -9.42 -1.79
N ASP A 66 -8.05 -8.31 -2.56
CA ASP A 66 -8.94 -8.20 -3.73
C ASP A 66 -8.16 -7.97 -5.03
N GLN A 67 -7.44 -9.00 -5.49
CA GLN A 67 -6.65 -8.92 -6.72
C GLN A 67 -7.46 -8.49 -7.95
N ALA A 68 -8.74 -8.87 -8.03
CA ALA A 68 -9.58 -8.62 -9.19
C ALA A 68 -9.98 -7.15 -9.32
N ASN A 69 -10.30 -6.47 -8.21
CA ASN A 69 -10.73 -5.08 -8.23
C ASN A 69 -9.73 -4.10 -7.61
N ALA A 70 -8.56 -4.56 -7.15
CA ALA A 70 -7.59 -3.75 -6.41
C ALA A 70 -7.31 -2.41 -7.10
N LYS A 71 -6.99 -2.42 -8.40
CA LYS A 71 -6.73 -1.19 -9.16
C LYS A 71 -7.89 -0.19 -9.08
N SER A 72 -9.12 -0.65 -9.36
CA SER A 72 -10.30 0.22 -9.39
C SER A 72 -10.63 0.78 -8.01
N LYS A 73 -10.54 -0.06 -6.97
CA LYS A 73 -10.80 0.36 -5.59
C LYS A 73 -9.73 1.30 -5.06
N ILE A 74 -8.47 1.02 -5.32
CA ILE A 74 -7.34 1.88 -4.92
C ILE A 74 -7.42 3.23 -5.62
N GLU A 75 -7.81 3.28 -6.90
CA GLU A 75 -8.02 4.55 -7.60
C GLU A 75 -9.12 5.39 -6.97
N ILE A 76 -10.22 4.78 -6.54
CA ILE A 76 -11.28 5.46 -5.77
C ILE A 76 -10.71 5.97 -4.44
N LEU A 77 -10.03 5.12 -3.67
CA LEU A 77 -9.45 5.48 -2.37
C LEU A 77 -8.40 6.60 -2.50
N TRP A 78 -7.57 6.57 -3.55
CA TRP A 78 -6.61 7.62 -3.86
C TRP A 78 -7.28 8.95 -4.15
N ASN A 79 -8.35 8.96 -4.95
CA ASN A 79 -9.14 10.16 -5.22
C ASN A 79 -9.80 10.73 -3.95
N MET A 80 -9.97 9.90 -2.92
CA MET A 80 -10.45 10.31 -1.61
C MET A 80 -9.33 10.80 -0.66
N GLY A 81 -8.06 10.71 -1.07
CA GLY A 81 -6.92 11.15 -0.27
C GLY A 81 -6.24 10.04 0.54
N ALA A 82 -6.46 8.77 0.18
CA ALA A 82 -5.62 7.68 0.70
C ALA A 82 -4.16 7.91 0.29
N ASP A 83 -3.22 7.59 1.17
CA ASP A 83 -1.79 7.70 0.89
C ASP A 83 -1.30 6.42 0.20
N ILE A 84 -0.83 6.53 -1.05
CA ILE A 84 -0.26 5.38 -1.80
C ILE A 84 1.20 5.09 -1.41
N ASN A 85 1.87 6.03 -0.75
CA ASN A 85 3.26 5.90 -0.33
C ASN A 85 3.39 5.45 1.12
N ALA A 86 2.27 5.32 1.83
CA ALA A 86 2.23 4.77 3.18
C ALA A 86 2.90 3.38 3.20
N LYS A 87 3.52 3.07 4.34
CA LYS A 87 4.11 1.77 4.61
C LYS A 87 3.22 1.00 5.58
N GLU A 88 2.99 -0.27 5.31
CA GLU A 88 2.47 -1.17 6.35
C GLU A 88 3.52 -1.42 7.43
N LEU A 89 3.07 -1.74 8.65
CA LEU A 89 3.88 -1.68 9.86
C LEU A 89 4.75 -2.91 10.11
N ILE A 90 4.50 -4.03 9.42
CA ILE A 90 5.14 -5.32 9.66
C ILE A 90 6.45 -5.44 8.87
N MET A 91 6.40 -5.24 7.55
CA MET A 91 7.57 -5.35 6.67
C MET A 91 7.98 -4.01 6.05
N GLY A 92 7.27 -2.92 6.37
CA GLY A 92 7.54 -1.61 5.78
C GLY A 92 7.20 -1.55 4.29
N ASN A 93 6.40 -2.47 3.76
CA ASN A 93 6.02 -2.51 2.36
C ASN A 93 5.09 -1.34 2.04
N THR A 94 5.39 -0.63 0.94
CA THR A 94 4.42 0.31 0.34
C THR A 94 3.41 -0.44 -0.51
N LEU A 95 2.40 0.28 -0.99
CA LEU A 95 1.42 -0.25 -1.93
C LEU A 95 2.06 -0.87 -3.19
N LEU A 96 3.14 -0.25 -3.70
CA LEU A 96 3.86 -0.76 -4.86
C LEU A 96 4.57 -2.10 -4.58
N HIS A 97 5.14 -2.26 -3.38
CA HIS A 97 5.72 -3.55 -2.96
C HIS A 97 4.66 -4.64 -2.93
N ILE A 98 3.48 -4.35 -2.36
CA ILE A 98 2.39 -5.32 -2.28
C ILE A 98 1.91 -5.71 -3.68
N ALA A 99 1.73 -4.74 -4.60
CA ALA A 99 1.37 -5.03 -5.98
C ALA A 99 2.38 -5.96 -6.70
N VAL A 100 3.67 -5.84 -6.38
CA VAL A 100 4.72 -6.74 -6.88
C VAL A 100 4.60 -8.13 -6.25
N ILE A 101 4.46 -8.22 -4.93
CA ILE A 101 4.36 -9.48 -4.18
C ILE A 101 3.16 -10.31 -4.66
N THR A 102 2.03 -9.63 -4.91
CA THR A 102 0.79 -10.26 -5.38
C THR A 102 0.74 -10.46 -6.89
N ARG A 103 1.80 -10.04 -7.62
CA ARG A 103 1.91 -10.10 -9.08
C ARG A 103 0.77 -9.37 -9.80
N ASN A 104 0.30 -8.27 -9.22
CA ASN A 104 -0.75 -7.44 -9.81
C ASN A 104 -0.14 -6.38 -10.74
N TYR A 105 0.20 -6.81 -11.96
CA TYR A 105 0.83 -5.94 -12.98
C TYR A 105 0.00 -4.69 -13.30
N LEU A 106 -1.33 -4.82 -13.36
CA LEU A 106 -2.22 -3.71 -13.65
C LEU A 106 -2.18 -2.65 -12.54
N LEU A 107 -2.20 -3.09 -11.29
CA LEU A 107 -2.06 -2.19 -10.14
C LEU A 107 -0.67 -1.55 -10.11
N ALA A 108 0.40 -2.33 -10.31
CA ALA A 108 1.77 -1.82 -10.32
C ALA A 108 1.98 -0.76 -11.42
N GLU A 109 1.52 -1.03 -12.65
CA GLU A 109 1.58 -0.07 -13.76
C GLU A 109 0.80 1.22 -13.43
N TRP A 110 -0.39 1.10 -12.83
CA TRP A 110 -1.18 2.25 -12.43
C TRP A 110 -0.45 3.08 -11.36
N ILE A 111 0.08 2.45 -10.30
CA ILE A 111 0.83 3.14 -9.25
C ILE A 111 2.02 3.89 -9.84
N CYS A 112 2.81 3.28 -10.73
CA CYS A 112 3.95 3.94 -11.34
C CYS A 112 3.59 5.18 -12.17
N ARG A 113 2.37 5.23 -12.70
CA ARG A 113 1.86 6.40 -13.45
C ARG A 113 1.14 7.42 -12.59
N THR A 114 0.85 7.10 -11.33
CA THR A 114 0.14 7.98 -10.42
C THR A 114 1.06 9.13 -9.97
N PRO A 115 0.65 10.39 -10.15
CA PRO A 115 1.45 11.54 -9.74
C PRO A 115 1.80 11.50 -8.24
N GLY A 116 3.07 11.70 -7.92
CA GLY A 116 3.54 11.69 -6.54
C GLY A 116 3.79 10.30 -5.94
N ALA A 117 3.62 9.22 -6.72
CA ALA A 117 4.05 7.88 -6.30
C ALA A 117 5.58 7.84 -6.11
N ASP A 118 6.03 7.36 -4.96
CA ASP A 118 7.44 7.15 -4.66
C ASP A 118 7.88 5.75 -5.11
N LEU A 119 8.53 5.70 -6.27
CA LEU A 119 9.02 4.46 -6.87
C LEU A 119 10.37 4.01 -6.30
N GLY A 120 11.02 4.85 -5.48
CA GLY A 120 12.30 4.58 -4.83
C GLY A 120 12.15 4.19 -3.36
N ALA A 121 10.92 4.13 -2.84
CA ALA A 121 10.67 3.71 -1.47
C ALA A 121 11.23 2.30 -1.21
N VAL A 122 11.93 2.13 -0.09
CA VAL A 122 12.46 0.84 0.36
C VAL A 122 11.64 0.29 1.54
N ASN A 123 11.45 -1.02 1.60
CA ASN A 123 10.83 -1.68 2.74
C ASN A 123 11.84 -1.90 3.90
N SER A 124 11.45 -2.62 4.95
CA SER A 124 12.31 -2.89 6.11
C SER A 124 13.53 -3.77 5.78
N LEU A 125 13.54 -4.46 4.64
CA LEU A 125 14.68 -5.22 4.12
C LEU A 125 15.60 -4.36 3.24
N GLN A 126 15.37 -3.06 3.14
CA GLN A 126 16.03 -2.14 2.19
C GLN A 126 15.74 -2.48 0.72
N ASP A 127 14.73 -3.30 0.44
CA ASP A 127 14.34 -3.62 -0.94
C ASP A 127 13.40 -2.53 -1.47
N THR A 128 13.65 -2.01 -2.68
CA THR A 128 12.64 -1.32 -3.51
C THR A 128 11.67 -2.33 -4.11
N ALA A 129 10.55 -1.86 -4.66
CA ALA A 129 9.62 -2.72 -5.38
C ALA A 129 10.29 -3.48 -6.56
N TYR A 130 11.28 -2.86 -7.20
CA TYR A 130 12.08 -3.49 -8.26
C TYR A 130 12.95 -4.64 -7.71
N GLN A 131 13.60 -4.42 -6.57
CA GLN A 131 14.42 -5.46 -5.91
C GLN A 131 13.55 -6.62 -5.42
N VAL A 132 12.33 -6.35 -4.94
CA VAL A 132 11.36 -7.42 -4.62
C VAL A 132 11.02 -8.23 -5.89
N ALA A 133 10.73 -7.57 -7.02
CA ALA A 133 10.44 -8.25 -8.29
C ALA A 133 11.60 -9.13 -8.76
N TYR A 134 12.85 -8.63 -8.62
CA TYR A 134 14.07 -9.39 -8.89
C TYR A 134 14.17 -10.64 -8.00
N ARG A 135 13.99 -10.49 -6.68
CA ARG A 135 14.07 -11.60 -5.72
C ARG A 135 13.07 -12.71 -5.98
N ILE A 136 11.85 -12.36 -6.43
CA ILE A 136 10.82 -13.35 -6.81
C ILE A 136 10.92 -13.81 -8.27
N SER A 137 11.99 -13.41 -8.97
CA SER A 137 12.28 -13.74 -10.38
C SER A 137 11.13 -13.38 -11.34
N ASP A 138 10.43 -12.28 -11.08
CA ASP A 138 9.35 -11.79 -11.94
C ASP A 138 9.88 -10.80 -12.98
N LEU A 139 10.46 -11.35 -14.05
CA LEU A 139 11.04 -10.55 -15.13
C LEU A 139 10.01 -9.63 -15.81
N GLY A 140 8.75 -10.05 -15.88
CA GLY A 140 7.68 -9.23 -16.45
C GLY A 140 7.41 -8.01 -15.57
N MET A 141 7.36 -8.20 -14.25
CA MET A 141 7.08 -7.11 -13.31
C MET A 141 8.27 -6.15 -13.26
N MET A 142 9.50 -6.68 -13.32
CA MET A 142 10.70 -5.86 -13.47
C MET A 142 10.63 -4.96 -14.71
N GLU A 143 10.15 -5.49 -15.85
CA GLU A 143 10.02 -4.70 -17.07
C GLU A 143 8.93 -3.62 -16.98
N VAL A 144 7.79 -3.93 -16.33
CA VAL A 144 6.74 -2.94 -16.04
C VAL A 144 7.31 -1.81 -15.18
N LEU A 145 8.01 -2.13 -14.10
CA LEU A 145 8.61 -1.14 -13.20
C LEU A 145 9.66 -0.29 -13.93
N ARG A 146 10.57 -0.92 -14.68
CA ARG A 146 11.63 -0.25 -15.44
C ARG A 146 11.05 0.72 -16.48
N THR A 147 10.08 0.27 -17.27
CA THR A 147 9.47 1.07 -18.33
C THR A 147 8.69 2.27 -17.78
N ASN A 148 8.18 2.17 -16.54
CA ASN A 148 7.48 3.26 -15.87
C ASN A 148 8.38 4.04 -14.89
N GLY A 149 9.71 3.96 -15.03
CA GLY A 149 10.65 4.87 -14.36
C GLY A 149 11.01 4.51 -12.91
N ALA A 150 10.78 3.27 -12.47
CA ALA A 150 11.24 2.82 -11.16
C ALA A 150 12.78 2.83 -11.06
N VAL A 151 13.30 3.04 -9.85
CA VAL A 151 14.73 2.94 -9.56
C VAL A 151 15.16 1.48 -9.71
N CYS A 152 16.04 1.23 -10.68
CA CYS A 152 16.51 -0.10 -11.04
C CYS A 152 18.01 -0.21 -10.74
N ASP A 153 18.39 -0.02 -9.47
CA ASP A 153 19.77 -0.25 -9.06
C ASP A 153 20.04 -1.76 -9.12
N ASP A 154 21.12 -2.14 -9.79
CA ASP A 154 21.50 -3.54 -9.91
C ASP A 154 22.07 -4.01 -8.56
N PRO A 155 21.50 -5.07 -7.94
CA PRO A 155 22.02 -5.57 -6.67
C PRO A 155 23.47 -6.08 -6.76
N SER A 156 24.03 -6.24 -7.97
CA SER A 156 25.44 -6.59 -8.16
C SER A 156 26.43 -5.45 -7.88
N ASP A 157 25.99 -4.18 -7.84
CA ASP A 157 26.87 -3.03 -7.58
C ASP A 157 27.21 -2.84 -6.07
N GLU A 158 26.41 -3.42 -5.16
CA GLU A 158 26.59 -3.29 -3.70
C GLU A 158 27.69 -4.21 -3.13
N LEU A 159 28.18 -5.20 -3.88
CA LEU A 159 29.12 -6.20 -3.39
C LEU A 159 30.60 -5.75 -3.41
N ASP A 160 30.92 -4.59 -4.00
CA ASP A 160 32.31 -4.16 -4.21
C ASP A 160 32.82 -3.09 -3.22
N THR A 161 31.97 -2.59 -2.31
CA THR A 161 32.34 -1.46 -1.42
C THR A 161 32.74 -1.85 0.01
N SER A 162 32.82 -3.14 0.34
CA SER A 162 33.17 -3.60 1.71
C SER A 162 34.57 -4.19 1.90
N SER A 163 35.46 -4.14 0.90
CA SER A 163 36.79 -4.76 0.99
C SER A 163 37.97 -3.81 1.30
N GLU A 164 37.79 -2.49 1.34
CA GLU A 164 38.86 -1.57 1.76
C GLU A 164 38.62 -1.02 3.16
N SER A 165 39.19 -1.69 4.19
CA SER A 165 39.76 -1.05 5.39
C SER A 165 40.24 -2.09 6.41
N LEU A 166 41.31 -2.80 6.07
CA LEU A 166 42.29 -3.26 7.06
C LEU A 166 43.69 -2.90 6.56
N GLU A 167 43.95 -1.60 6.40
CA GLU A 167 45.34 -1.11 6.38
C GLU A 167 45.96 -1.34 7.76
N LEU A 168 46.48 -2.55 7.95
CA LEU A 168 47.46 -2.87 8.97
C LEU A 168 48.83 -2.48 8.44
N THR A 169 49.36 -1.33 8.85
CA THR A 169 50.82 -1.10 8.91
C THR A 169 51.17 -0.10 10.02
N PRO A 170 52.42 -0.06 10.51
CA PRO A 170 53.34 -1.16 10.82
C PRO A 170 53.98 -1.00 12.22
N ARG A 171 54.88 -1.92 12.61
CA ARG A 171 55.78 -1.80 13.77
C ARG A 171 57.14 -1.25 13.36
#